data_AF-A0A8I0T5X1-F1
#
_entry.id   AF-A0A8I0T5X1-F1
#
_cell.length_a   1.000
_cell.length_b   1.000
_cell.length_c   1.000
_cell.angle_alpha   90.00
_cell.angle_beta   90.00
_cell.angle_gamma   90.00
#
_symmetry.space_group_name_H-M   'P 1'
#
loop_
_entity.id
_entity.type
_entity.pdbx_description
1 polymer ?
#
loop_
_entity_poly.entity_id
_entity_poly.type
_entity_poly.pdbx_seq_one_letter_code
_entity_poly.pdbx_strand_id
1 'polypeptide(L)'
;MTERVGLFAAVMKRRWFPIVNATAITYIRDIKPLQKFTITTKVVGWDHKYFYIEQRFHSSRGLHAIAYVRGVFKRKGGIVTIEEMLEIAGFKGEAPILSPEIMHWKAMLEAKKSSNL
;
A
#
# COMPACT_ATOMS: atom_id res chain seq x y z
N MET A 1 19.68 0.25 -2.52
CA MET A 1 19.24 -0.33 -3.81
C MET A 1 17.73 -0.57 -3.71
N THR A 2 16.94 0.49 -3.82
CA THR A 2 15.46 0.42 -3.78
C THR A 2 15.01 0.40 -5.22
N GLU A 3 14.78 -0.80 -5.74
CA GLU A 3 14.25 -0.98 -7.09
C GLU A 3 12.97 -0.14 -7.20
N ARG A 4 13.01 0.84 -8.10
CA ARG A 4 11.80 1.52 -8.58
C ARG A 4 11.06 0.50 -9.42
N VAL A 5 10.44 -0.48 -8.78
CA VAL A 5 9.54 -1.42 -9.45
C VAL A 5 8.51 -0.53 -10.12
N GLY A 6 8.54 -0.45 -11.44
CA GLY A 6 7.65 0.38 -12.26
C GLY A 6 6.20 -0.05 -12.18
N LEU A 7 5.80 -0.71 -11.08
CA LEU A 7 4.47 -1.23 -10.80
C LEU A 7 3.42 -0.14 -10.95
N PHE A 8 3.69 1.09 -10.47
CA PHE A 8 2.76 2.20 -10.68
C PHE A 8 2.53 2.49 -12.17
N ALA A 9 3.60 2.59 -12.96
CA ALA A 9 3.47 2.78 -14.42
C ALA A 9 2.80 1.59 -15.10
N ALA A 10 3.08 0.36 -14.65
CA ALA A 10 2.47 -0.87 -15.16
C ALA A 10 0.97 -0.97 -14.84
N VAL A 11 0.56 -0.56 -13.64
CA VAL A 11 -0.83 -0.45 -13.15
C VAL A 11 -1.59 0.61 -13.97
N MET A 12 -0.99 1.79 -14.17
CA MET A 12 -1.61 2.87 -14.95
C MET A 12 -1.83 2.48 -16.41
N LYS A 13 -0.83 1.86 -17.07
CA LYS A 13 -0.96 1.37 -18.45
C LYS A 13 -2.09 0.35 -18.63
N ARG A 14 -2.39 -0.43 -17.58
CA ARG A 14 -3.44 -1.47 -17.59
C ARG A 14 -4.80 -0.97 -17.10
N ARG A 15 -4.94 0.32 -16.77
CA ARG A 15 -6.17 0.92 -16.23
C ARG A 15 -6.67 0.18 -14.98
N TRP A 16 -5.72 -0.23 -14.14
CA TRP A 16 -6.03 -0.83 -12.85
C TRP A 16 -6.24 0.26 -11.81
N PHE A 17 -7.39 0.20 -11.13
CA PHE A 17 -7.78 1.18 -10.14
C PHE A 17 -7.61 0.58 -8.74
N PRO A 18 -6.87 1.25 -7.83
CA PRO A 18 -6.76 0.79 -6.45
C PRO A 18 -8.10 0.99 -5.73
N ILE A 19 -8.59 -0.06 -5.11
CA ILE A 19 -9.73 -0.04 -4.19
C ILE A 19 -9.16 -0.22 -2.78
N VAL A 20 -9.26 0.84 -2.01
CA VAL A 20 -8.80 0.87 -0.62
C VAL A 20 -9.83 0.16 0.26
N ASN A 21 -9.36 -0.80 1.05
CA ASN A 21 -10.19 -1.47 2.05
C ASN A 21 -9.98 -0.87 3.44
N ALA A 22 -8.73 -0.57 3.81
CA ALA A 22 -8.40 0.05 5.08
C ALA A 22 -7.14 0.91 4.95
N THR A 23 -7.07 1.96 5.77
CA THR A 23 -5.88 2.81 5.91
C THR A 23 -5.60 3.08 7.38
N ALA A 24 -4.33 3.13 7.74
CA ALA A 24 -3.86 3.68 9.00
C ALA A 24 -2.82 4.75 8.69
N ILE A 25 -2.93 5.92 9.32
CA ILE A 25 -1.97 7.01 9.12
C ILE A 25 -1.54 7.58 10.46
N THR A 26 -0.24 7.79 10.59
CA THR A 26 0.38 8.46 11.73
C THR A 26 0.90 9.80 11.26
N TYR A 27 0.38 10.88 11.84
CA TYR A 27 0.87 12.24 11.61
C TYR A 27 1.95 12.59 12.63
N ILE A 28 3.08 13.04 12.13
CA ILE A 28 4.29 13.33 12.92
C ILE A 28 4.55 14.84 12.94
N ARG A 29 4.29 15.53 11.83
CA ARG A 29 4.52 16.97 11.69
C ARG A 29 3.57 17.61 10.68
N ASP A 30 3.21 18.87 10.93
CA ASP A 30 2.43 19.71 10.04
C ASP A 30 3.08 19.86 8.64
N ILE A 31 2.27 19.81 7.59
CA ILE A 31 2.64 20.32 6.26
C ILE A 31 1.98 21.69 6.12
N LYS A 32 2.76 22.76 5.96
CA LYS A 32 2.21 24.12 5.83
C LYS A 32 1.44 24.28 4.53
N PRO A 33 0.47 25.22 4.45
CA PRO A 33 -0.16 25.59 3.19
C PRO A 33 0.88 25.89 2.10
N LEU A 34 0.66 25.35 0.90
CA LEU A 34 1.55 25.50 -0.27
C LEU A 34 2.97 24.91 -0.10
N GLN A 35 3.23 24.19 0.99
CA GLN A 35 4.52 23.52 1.19
C GLN A 35 4.63 22.33 0.24
N LYS A 36 5.72 22.29 -0.53
CA LYS A 36 6.05 21.14 -1.38
C LYS A 36 6.47 19.96 -0.52
N PHE A 37 5.95 18.78 -0.83
CA PHE A 37 6.34 17.52 -0.21
C PHE A 37 6.34 16.41 -1.26
N THR A 38 7.03 15.31 -0.95
CA THR A 38 7.14 14.11 -1.76
C THR A 38 6.50 12.95 -1.01
N ILE A 39 5.70 12.15 -1.72
CA ILE A 39 5.18 10.89 -1.20
C ILE A 39 6.00 9.77 -1.81
N THR A 40 6.66 8.97 -0.97
CA THR A 40 7.27 7.71 -1.39
C THR A 40 6.29 6.59 -1.12
N THR A 41 5.93 5.84 -2.16
CA THR A 41 5.01 4.70 -2.07
C THR A 41 5.80 3.41 -2.27
N LYS A 42 5.65 2.45 -1.36
CA LYS A 42 6.32 1.14 -1.41
C LYS A 42 5.32 0.04 -1.13
N VAL A 43 5.27 -0.99 -1.97
CA VAL A 43 4.59 -2.25 -1.62
C VAL A 43 5.44 -2.94 -0.56
N VAL A 44 4.86 -3.14 0.62
CA VAL A 44 5.53 -3.75 1.78
C VAL A 44 5.14 -5.21 1.97
N GLY A 45 4.09 -5.66 1.28
CA GLY A 45 3.78 -7.07 1.12
C GLY A 45 2.37 -7.31 0.62
N TRP A 46 1.93 -8.56 0.67
CA TRP A 46 0.61 -9.00 0.25
C TRP A 46 0.25 -10.30 0.97
N ASP A 47 -1.04 -10.64 0.98
CA ASP A 47 -1.54 -11.96 1.32
C ASP A 47 -2.35 -12.54 0.15
N HIS A 48 -3.21 -13.53 0.40
CA HIS A 48 -4.05 -14.15 -0.65
C HIS A 48 -5.10 -13.20 -1.23
N LYS A 49 -5.42 -12.09 -0.55
CA LYS A 49 -6.52 -11.20 -0.92
C LYS A 49 -6.07 -9.76 -1.14
N TYR A 50 -5.19 -9.25 -0.31
CA TYR A 50 -4.85 -7.83 -0.27
C TYR A 50 -3.36 -7.57 -0.46
N PHE A 51 -3.06 -6.45 -1.10
CA PHE A 51 -1.73 -5.85 -1.05
C PHE A 51 -1.65 -4.84 0.10
N TYR A 52 -0.44 -4.65 0.61
CA TYR A 52 -0.09 -3.69 1.65
C TYR A 52 0.94 -2.71 1.11
N ILE A 53 0.65 -1.42 1.24
CA ILE A 53 1.50 -0.33 0.80
C ILE A 53 1.84 0.55 2.00
N GLU A 54 3.11 0.96 2.09
CA GLU A 54 3.55 2.06 2.93
C GLU A 54 3.69 3.33 2.07
N GLN A 55 3.16 4.44 2.57
CA GLN A 55 3.35 5.77 2.03
C GLN A 55 4.04 6.66 3.05
N ARG A 56 5.17 7.24 2.68
CA ARG A 56 5.91 8.19 3.53
C ARG A 56 5.85 9.58 2.94
N PHE A 57 5.43 10.55 3.74
CA PHE A 57 5.27 11.95 3.35
C PHE A 57 6.48 12.72 3.85
N HIS A 58 7.34 13.18 2.95
CA HIS A 58 8.59 13.88 3.27
C HIS A 58 8.65 15.27 2.62
N SER A 59 9.26 16.23 3.30
CA SER A 59 9.64 17.52 2.72
C SER A 59 11.07 17.89 3.14
N SER A 60 11.53 19.10 2.79
CA SER A 60 12.77 19.67 3.34
C SER A 60 12.74 19.77 4.87
N ARG A 61 11.56 19.81 5.49
CA ARG A 61 11.37 19.77 6.95
C ARG A 61 11.40 18.34 7.51
N GLY A 62 11.66 17.31 6.72
CA GLY A 62 11.70 15.93 7.18
C GLY A 62 10.38 15.17 6.98
N LEU A 63 10.16 14.13 7.80
CA LEU A 63 9.01 13.24 7.73
C LEU A 63 7.77 13.88 8.38
N HIS A 64 6.64 13.84 7.69
CA HIS A 64 5.37 14.43 8.11
C HIS A 64 4.33 13.39 8.48
N ALA A 65 4.26 12.29 7.72
CA ALA A 65 3.33 11.21 7.98
C ALA A 65 3.82 9.90 7.41
N ILE A 66 3.41 8.80 8.04
CA ILE A 66 3.52 7.44 7.51
C ILE A 66 2.10 6.89 7.42
N ALA A 67 1.74 6.35 6.27
CA ALA A 67 0.46 5.70 6.06
C ALA A 67 0.65 4.26 5.59
N TYR A 68 -0.12 3.35 6.15
CA TYR A 68 -0.35 2.01 5.64
C TYR A 68 -1.69 1.95 4.92
N VAL A 69 -1.68 1.33 3.73
CA VAL A 69 -2.86 1.14 2.89
C VAL A 69 -2.99 -0.34 2.58
N ARG A 70 -4.18 -0.90 2.85
CA ARG A 70 -4.57 -2.26 2.46
C ARG A 70 -5.64 -2.17 1.39
N GLY A 71 -5.45 -2.86 0.27
CA GLY A 71 -6.40 -2.77 -0.84
C GLY A 71 -6.28 -3.90 -1.86
N VAL A 72 -7.12 -3.80 -2.88
CA VAL A 72 -7.11 -4.65 -4.09
C VAL A 72 -7.09 -3.76 -5.33
N PHE A 73 -6.60 -4.27 -6.46
CA PHE A 73 -6.73 -3.56 -7.73
C PHE A 73 -7.97 -4.07 -8.47
N LYS A 74 -8.67 -3.18 -9.17
CA LYS A 74 -9.82 -3.51 -10.02
C LYS A 74 -9.56 -3.10 -11.46
N ARG A 75 -9.98 -3.93 -12.41
CA ARG A 75 -10.09 -3.62 -13.84
C ARG A 75 -11.55 -3.70 -14.29
N LYS A 76 -11.85 -3.30 -15.53
CA LYS A 76 -13.22 -3.33 -16.10
C LYS A 76 -13.91 -4.70 -15.94
N GLY A 77 -13.15 -5.79 -15.96
CA GLY A 77 -13.64 -7.16 -15.83
C GLY A 77 -13.62 -7.76 -14.41
N GLY A 78 -13.25 -7.02 -13.37
CA GLY A 78 -13.25 -7.54 -11.99
C GLY A 78 -12.03 -7.17 -11.16
N ILE A 79 -11.88 -7.85 -10.03
CA ILE A 79 -10.70 -7.73 -9.15
C ILE A 79 -9.51 -8.39 -9.84
N VAL A 80 -8.36 -7.73 -9.73
CA VAL A 80 -7.06 -8.26 -10.14
C VAL A 80 -6.51 -9.08 -8.98
N THR A 81 -6.13 -10.32 -9.25
CA THR A 81 -5.59 -11.19 -8.20
C THR A 81 -4.15 -10.79 -7.84
N ILE A 82 -3.67 -11.29 -6.70
CA ILE A 82 -2.29 -11.02 -6.27
C ILE A 82 -1.31 -11.69 -7.22
N GLU A 83 -1.61 -12.89 -7.72
CA GLU A 83 -0.79 -13.62 -8.69
C GLU A 83 -0.61 -12.82 -9.98
N GLU A 84 -1.71 -12.28 -10.55
CA GLU A 84 -1.64 -11.40 -11.73
C GLU A 84 -0.79 -10.15 -11.46
N MET A 85 -0.88 -9.59 -10.25
CA MET A 85 -0.10 -8.42 -9.86
C MET A 85 1.40 -8.72 -9.74
N LEU A 86 1.75 -9.88 -9.17
CA LEU A 86 3.15 -10.33 -9.03
C LEU A 86 3.79 -10.67 -10.37
N GLU A 87 3.05 -11.33 -11.26
CA GLU A 87 3.50 -11.63 -12.62
C GLU A 87 3.88 -10.33 -13.36
N ILE A 88 3.03 -9.30 -13.25
CA ILE A 88 3.26 -8.00 -13.87
C ILE A 88 4.39 -7.22 -13.18
N ALA A 89 4.55 -7.38 -11.87
CA ALA A 89 5.69 -6.83 -11.14
C ALA A 89 7.01 -7.51 -11.51
N GLY A 90 6.97 -8.63 -12.23
CA GLY A 90 8.15 -9.47 -12.49
C GLY A 90 8.68 -10.16 -11.23
N PHE A 91 7.86 -10.23 -10.18
CA PHE A 91 8.26 -10.79 -8.89
C PHE A 91 8.08 -12.31 -8.89
N LYS A 92 9.18 -13.05 -8.76
CA LYS A 92 9.21 -14.52 -8.70
C LYS A 92 9.78 -15.02 -7.37
N GLY A 93 9.24 -14.51 -6.27
CA GLY A 93 9.63 -14.89 -4.92
C GLY A 93 8.44 -15.33 -4.07
N GLU A 94 8.72 -15.78 -2.85
CA GLU A 94 7.69 -16.05 -1.86
C GLU A 94 7.05 -14.75 -1.35
N ALA A 95 5.85 -14.87 -0.79
CA ALA A 95 5.19 -13.73 -0.17
C ALA A 95 6.09 -13.16 0.95
N PRO A 96 6.36 -11.85 0.97
CA PRO A 96 7.24 -11.27 1.97
C PRO A 96 6.61 -11.41 3.35
N ILE A 97 7.46 -11.71 4.34
CA ILE A 97 7.06 -11.69 5.75
C ILE A 97 6.65 -10.26 6.10
N LEU A 98 5.37 -10.07 6.44
CA LEU A 98 4.86 -8.77 6.82
C LEU A 98 5.52 -8.30 8.11
N SER A 99 5.82 -7.01 8.21
CA SER A 99 6.39 -6.45 9.43
C SER A 99 5.43 -6.63 10.62
N PRO A 100 5.96 -6.68 11.86
CA PRO A 100 5.12 -6.78 13.06
C PRO A 100 4.03 -5.70 13.12
N GLU A 101 4.34 -4.47 12.70
CA GLU A 101 3.36 -3.36 12.65
C GLU A 101 2.17 -3.69 11.73
N ILE A 102 2.43 -4.25 10.54
CA ILE A 102 1.37 -4.63 9.62
C ILE A 102 0.59 -5.84 10.17
N MET A 103 1.27 -6.80 10.81
CA MET A 103 0.61 -7.94 11.43
C MET A 103 -0.33 -7.51 12.57
N HIS A 104 0.10 -6.62 13.46
CA HIS A 104 -0.74 -6.07 14.52
C HIS A 104 -1.90 -5.26 13.94
N TRP A 105 -1.66 -4.46 12.91
CA TRP A 105 -2.73 -3.74 12.24
C TRP A 105 -3.75 -4.68 11.60
N LYS A 106 -3.31 -5.75 10.93
CA LYS A 106 -4.20 -6.80 10.40
C LYS A 106 -5.05 -7.43 11.50
N ALA A 107 -4.44 -7.80 12.62
CA ALA A 107 -5.17 -8.36 13.76
C ALA A 107 -6.26 -7.38 14.28
N MET A 108 -5.94 -6.08 14.36
CA MET A 108 -6.90 -5.05 14.72
C MET A 108 -8.05 -4.94 13.70
N LEU A 109 -7.76 -5.06 12.40
CA LEU A 109 -8.79 -5.04 11.35
C LEU A 109 -9.71 -6.27 11.42
N GLU A 110 -9.18 -7.45 11.73
CA GLU A 110 -10.01 -8.65 11.94
C GLU A 110 -10.87 -8.53 13.19
N ALA A 111 -10.33 -8.02 14.30
CA ALA A 111 -11.12 -7.74 15.50
C ALA A 111 -12.26 -6.75 15.22
N LYS A 112 -11.98 -5.67 14.47
CA LYS A 112 -13.01 -4.70 14.02
C LYS A 112 -14.09 -5.36 13.16
N LYS A 113 -13.72 -6.31 12.31
CA LYS A 113 -14.67 -7.04 11.48
C LYS A 113 -15.59 -7.90 12.35
N SER A 114 -15.03 -8.67 13.28
CA SER A 114 -15.78 -9.55 14.18
C SER A 114 -16.65 -8.81 15.20
N SER A 115 -16.30 -7.57 15.56
CA SER A 115 -17.10 -6.78 16.51
C SER A 115 -18.24 -5.99 15.87
N ASN A 116 -18.26 -5.84 14.54
CA ASN A 116 -19.20 -4.98 13.81
C ASN A 116 -19.95 -5.69 12.67
N LEU A 117 -19.73 -7.00 12.51
CA LEU A 117 -20.47 -7.91 11.61
C LEU A 117 -20.90 -9.13 12.42
#